data_AF-A0A530CHX0-F1
#
_entry.id   AF-A0A530CHX0-F1
#
_cell.length_a   1.000
_cell.length_b   1.000
_cell.length_c   1.000
_cell.angle_alpha   90.00
_cell.angle_beta   90.00
_cell.angle_gamma   90.00
#
_symmetry.space_group_name_H-M   'P 1'
#
loop_
_entity.id
_entity.type
_entity.pdbx_description
1 polymer ?
#
loop_
_entity_poly.entity_id
_entity_poly.type
_entity_poly.pdbx_seq_one_letter_code
_entity_poly.pdbx_strand_id
1 'polypeptide(L)'
;MKTKVVQPSADHERLRLALCKVIRRKAPDMPADQILAIFCQLVGQLIALQDQRRYTSEAIIDLVQANIEMGNQHAIDGLMNETAGSA
;
A
#
# COMPACT_ATOMS: atom_id res chain seq x y z
N MET A 1 -16.94 -14.89 -4.84
CA MET A 1 -15.52 -15.13 -5.18
C MET A 1 -14.68 -14.92 -3.93
N LYS A 2 -13.68 -15.76 -3.64
CA LYS A 2 -12.78 -15.51 -2.49
C LYS A 2 -11.92 -14.29 -2.80
N THR A 3 -11.92 -13.29 -1.92
CA THR A 3 -11.05 -12.10 -2.00
C THR A 3 -9.61 -12.54 -2.22
N LYS A 4 -9.01 -12.11 -3.33
CA LYS A 4 -7.63 -12.46 -3.65
C LYS A 4 -6.70 -11.56 -2.85
N VAL A 5 -6.43 -11.92 -1.61
CA VAL A 5 -5.32 -11.31 -0.87
C VAL A 5 -4.04 -11.74 -1.59
N VAL A 6 -3.35 -10.79 -2.21
CA VAL A 6 -1.99 -11.03 -2.70
C VAL A 6 -1.12 -11.09 -1.45
N GLN A 7 -0.88 -12.31 -0.94
CA GLN A 7 0.06 -12.53 0.15
C GLN A 7 1.41 -11.92 -0.28
N PRO A 8 1.95 -10.95 0.49
CA PRO A 8 3.23 -10.34 0.16
C PRO A 8 4.31 -11.41 0.08
N SER A 9 4.93 -11.56 -1.09
CA SER A 9 6.18 -12.33 -1.19
C SER A 9 7.33 -11.45 -0.72
N ALA A 10 8.51 -12.06 -0.50
CA ALA A 10 9.73 -11.31 -0.23
C ALA A 10 10.03 -10.25 -1.32
N ASP A 11 9.62 -10.51 -2.57
CA ASP A 11 9.78 -9.57 -3.68
C ASP A 11 8.83 -8.38 -3.58
N HIS A 12 7.57 -8.62 -3.19
CA HIS A 12 6.58 -7.56 -2.98
C HIS A 12 7.04 -6.61 -1.87
N GLU A 13 7.55 -7.16 -0.76
CA GLU A 13 8.04 -6.36 0.36
C GLU A 13 9.30 -5.57 0.00
N ARG A 14 10.25 -6.21 -0.71
CA ARG A 14 11.45 -5.53 -1.21
C ARG A 14 11.12 -4.36 -2.13
N LEU A 15 10.15 -4.53 -3.03
CA LEU A 15 9.70 -3.45 -3.90
C LEU A 15 9.05 -2.31 -3.09
N ARG A 16 8.19 -2.64 -2.13
CA ARG A 16 7.53 -1.67 -1.24
C ARG A 16 8.55 -0.83 -0.47
N LEU A 17 9.54 -1.48 0.15
CA LEU A 17 10.62 -0.80 0.88
C LEU A 17 11.48 0.09 -0.03
N ALA A 18 11.77 -0.37 -1.25
CA ALA A 18 12.50 0.43 -2.24
C ALA A 18 11.73 1.70 -2.61
N LEU A 19 10.41 1.60 -2.83
CA LEU A 19 9.52 2.73 -3.06
C LEU A 19 9.53 3.71 -1.89
N CYS A 20 9.36 3.24 -0.65
CA CYS A 20 9.44 4.08 0.55
C CYS A 20 10.77 4.85 0.63
N LYS A 21 11.89 4.19 0.31
CA LYS A 21 13.22 4.82 0.28
C LYS A 21 13.32 5.90 -0.79
N VAL A 22 12.75 5.68 -1.97
CA VAL A 22 12.73 6.68 -3.05
C VAL A 22 11.94 7.92 -2.63
N ILE A 23 10.75 7.74 -2.04
CA ILE A 23 9.90 8.85 -1.57
C ILE A 23 10.67 9.70 -0.55
N ARG A 24 11.21 9.07 0.51
CA ARG A 24 11.98 9.78 1.55
C ARG A 24 13.15 10.57 0.98
N ARG A 25 13.81 10.06 -0.06
CA ARG A 25 14.94 10.73 -0.72
C ARG A 25 14.51 11.87 -1.64
N LYS A 26 13.40 11.72 -2.36
CA LYS A 26 12.99 12.65 -3.43
C LYS A 26 12.02 13.73 -2.95
N ALA A 27 11.33 13.49 -1.84
CA ALA A 27 10.34 14.39 -1.25
C ALA A 27 10.51 14.45 0.29
N PRO A 28 11.70 14.84 0.79
CA PRO A 28 12.01 14.79 2.23
C PRO A 28 11.10 15.69 3.07
N ASP A 29 10.68 16.82 2.52
CA ASP A 29 9.87 17.84 3.22
C ASP A 29 8.40 17.83 2.79
N MET A 30 7.98 16.85 1.98
CA MET A 30 6.60 16.77 1.52
C MET A 30 5.72 16.21 2.65
N PRO A 31 4.61 16.91 2.99
CA PRO A 31 3.65 16.42 3.97
C PRO A 31 3.10 15.02 3.62
N ALA A 32 2.88 14.20 4.64
CA ALA A 32 2.47 12.81 4.47
C ALA A 32 1.11 12.65 3.77
N ASP A 33 0.18 13.59 4.00
CA ASP A 33 -1.12 13.67 3.34
C ASP A 33 -1.00 13.96 1.84
N GLN A 34 -0.05 14.80 1.43
CA GLN A 34 0.23 15.06 0.01
C GLN A 34 0.85 13.84 -0.68
N ILE A 35 1.75 13.13 0.01
CA ILE A 35 2.30 11.87 -0.48
C ILE A 35 1.15 10.86 -0.66
N LEU A 36 0.27 10.73 0.33
CA LEU A 36 -0.90 9.85 0.26
C LEU A 36 -1.78 10.19 -0.95
N ALA A 37 -2.09 11.48 -1.18
CA ALA A 37 -2.91 11.92 -2.30
C ALA A 37 -2.32 11.49 -3.67
N ILE A 38 -1.00 11.63 -3.85
CA ILE A 38 -0.31 11.18 -5.08
C ILE A 38 -0.42 9.65 -5.24
N PHE A 39 -0.26 8.90 -4.15
CA PHE A 39 -0.41 7.45 -4.19
C PHE A 39 -1.85 7.02 -4.49
N CYS A 40 -2.87 7.72 -3.98
CA CYS A 40 -4.27 7.47 -4.34
C CYS A 40 -4.51 7.66 -5.84
N GLN A 41 -3.92 8.69 -6.46
CA GLN A 41 -3.99 8.88 -7.91
C GLN A 41 -3.34 7.71 -8.67
N LEU A 42 -2.16 7.26 -8.22
CA LEU A 42 -1.47 6.12 -8.81
C LEU A 42 -2.31 4.83 -8.69
N VAL A 43 -2.91 4.58 -7.53
CA VAL A 43 -3.84 3.45 -7.33
C VAL A 43 -5.02 3.56 -8.30
N GLY A 44 -5.62 4.74 -8.45
CA GLY A 44 -6.71 4.98 -9.41
C GLY A 44 -6.31 4.64 -10.86
N GLN A 45 -5.10 5.02 -11.27
CA GLN A 45 -4.56 4.66 -12.60
C GLN A 45 -4.37 3.15 -12.73
N LEU A 46 -3.85 2.48 -11.70
CA LEU A 46 -3.68 1.03 -11.70
C LEU A 46 -5.03 0.30 -11.77
N ILE A 47 -6.07 0.79 -11.08
CA ILE A 47 -7.43 0.28 -11.18
C ILE A 47 -7.96 0.42 -12.61
N ALA A 48 -7.80 1.60 -13.22
CA ALA A 48 -8.26 1.87 -14.58
C ALA A 48 -7.56 0.98 -15.63
N LEU A 49 -6.33 0.54 -15.37
CA LEU A 49 -5.56 -0.36 -16.24
C LEU A 49 -5.88 -1.84 -16.04
N GLN A 50 -6.77 -2.21 -15.12
CA GLN A 50 -7.15 -3.61 -14.93
C GLN A 50 -7.94 -4.15 -16.11
N ASP A 51 -7.65 -5.41 -16.48
CA ASP A 51 -8.39 -6.11 -17.52
C ASP A 51 -9.80 -6.48 -17.02
N GLN A 52 -10.80 -5.78 -17.55
CA GLN A 52 -12.22 -5.97 -17.21
C GLN A 52 -12.78 -7.33 -17.66
N ARG A 53 -12.07 -8.08 -18.52
CA ARG A 53 -12.43 -9.47 -18.87
C ARG A 53 -12.01 -10.46 -17.79
N ARG A 54 -11.08 -10.07 -16.93
CA ARG A 54 -10.51 -10.91 -15.87
C ARG A 54 -11.04 -10.55 -14.49
N TYR A 55 -11.37 -9.29 -14.25
CA TYR A 55 -11.81 -8.79 -12.95
C TYR A 55 -13.06 -7.93 -13.08
N THR A 56 -13.99 -8.10 -12.13
CA THR A 56 -15.10 -7.16 -11.95
C THR A 56 -14.60 -5.93 -11.22
N SER A 57 -15.29 -4.79 -11.39
CA SER A 57 -14.97 -3.56 -10.67
C SER A 57 -15.00 -3.76 -9.14
N GLU A 58 -16.02 -4.47 -8.64
CA GLU A 58 -16.15 -4.82 -7.22
C GLU A 58 -14.93 -5.60 -6.71
N ALA A 59 -14.49 -6.63 -7.45
CA ALA A 59 -13.34 -7.44 -7.04
C ALA A 59 -12.03 -6.64 -6.98
N ILE A 60 -11.87 -5.60 -7.81
CA ILE A 60 -10.70 -4.71 -7.75
C ILE A 60 -10.79 -3.77 -6.54
N ILE A 61 -11.97 -3.24 -6.23
CA ILE A 61 -12.15 -2.40 -5.04
C ILE A 61 -11.92 -3.21 -3.77
N ASP A 62 -12.44 -4.45 -3.69
CA ASP A 62 -12.18 -5.36 -2.57
C ASP A 62 -10.68 -5.63 -2.39
N LEU A 63 -9.95 -5.84 -3.50
CA LEU A 63 -8.50 -6.01 -3.49
C LEU A 63 -7.80 -4.78 -2.91
N VAL A 64 -8.19 -3.58 -3.34
CA VAL A 64 -7.60 -2.33 -2.85
C VAL A 64 -7.86 -2.16 -1.36
N GLN A 65 -9.11 -2.34 -0.91
CA GLN A 65 -9.49 -2.20 0.49
C GLN A 65 -8.71 -3.16 1.38
N ALA A 66 -8.66 -4.45 1.03
CA ALA A 66 -7.93 -5.44 1.83
C ALA A 66 -6.43 -5.12 1.96
N ASN A 67 -5.81 -4.55 0.93
CA ASN A 67 -4.40 -4.17 0.98
C ASN A 67 -4.17 -2.88 1.79
N ILE A 68 -5.12 -1.94 1.79
CA ILE A 68 -5.08 -0.75 2.65
C ILE A 68 -5.16 -1.20 4.12
N GLU A 69 -6.10 -2.07 4.46
CA GLU A 69 -6.25 -2.61 5.82
C GLU A 69 -4.96 -3.30 6.30
N MET A 70 -4.37 -4.16 5.46
CA MET A 70 -3.09 -4.81 5.74
C MET A 70 -1.94 -3.78 5.92
N GLY A 71 -1.87 -2.76 5.06
CA GLY A 71 -0.87 -1.70 5.16
C GLY A 71 -0.99 -0.87 6.44
N ASN A 72 -2.21 -0.56 6.86
CA ASN A 72 -2.51 0.13 8.11
C ASN A 72 -2.08 -0.71 9.32
N GLN A 73 -2.40 -2.00 9.31
CA GLN A 73 -1.99 -2.92 10.38
C GLN A 73 -0.46 -2.94 10.51
N HIS A 74 0.28 -3.10 9.40
CA HIS A 74 1.74 -3.07 9.44
C HIS A 74 2.32 -1.75 9.96
N ALA A 75 1.69 -0.61 9.67
CA ALA A 75 2.12 0.69 10.17
C ALA A 75 1.92 0.80 11.69
N ILE A 76 0.76 0.35 12.20
CA ILE A 76 0.45 0.31 13.63
C ILE A 76 1.39 -0.64 14.36
N ASP A 77 1.60 -1.84 13.83
CA ASP A 77 2.51 -2.84 14.41
C ASP A 77 3.95 -2.30 14.49
N GLY A 78 4.40 -1.56 13.47
CA GLY A 78 5.69 -0.88 13.49
C GLY A 78 5.81 0.11 14.65
N LEU A 79 4.80 0.96 14.85
CA LEU A 79 4.78 1.96 15.95
C LEU A 79 4.75 1.29 17.33
N MET A 80 3.98 0.21 17.49
CA MET A 80 3.90 -0.53 18.76
C MET A 80 5.22 -1.23 19.11
N ASN A 81 5.91 -1.78 18.11
CA ASN A 81 7.20 -2.44 18.31
C ASN A 81 8.34 -1.44 18.59
N GLU A 82 8.30 -0.23 18.01
CA GLU A 82 9.27 0.84 18.32
C GLU A 82 9.07 1.42 19.73
N THR A 83 7.84 1.49 20.22
CA THR A 83 7.52 2.01 21.56
C THR A 83 7.80 1.03 22.69
N ALA A 84 7.74 -0.28 22.44
CA ALA A 84 8.04 -1.32 23.44
C ALA A 84 9.52 -1.38 23.88
N GLY A 85 10.44 -0.77 23.12
CA GLY A 85 11.87 -0.69 23.45
C GLY A 85 12.32 0.57 24.18
N SER A 86 11.39 1.48 24.53
CA SER A 86 11.71 2.81 25.08
C SER A 86 11.08 3.08 26.46
N ALA A 87 10.73 2.05 27.23
CA ALA A 87 10.13 2.16 28.56
C ALA A 87 11.05 1.62 29.67
#